data_AF-A0A1C2XWY2-F1
#
_entry.id   AF-A0A1C2XWY2-F1
#
_cell.length_a   1.000
_cell.length_b   1.000
_cell.length_c   1.000
_cell.angle_alpha   90.00
_cell.angle_beta   90.00
_cell.angle_gamma   90.00
#
_symmetry.space_group_name_H-M   'P 1'
#
loop_
_entity.id
_entity.type
_entity.pdbx_description
1 polymer ?
#
loop_
_entity_poly.entity_id
_entity_poly.type
_entity_poly.pdbx_seq_one_letter_code
_entity_poly.pdbx_strand_id
1 'polypeptide(L)'
;MQKHVQEDRVFTPASLFSRLRDNLIERKLLVSLDNAFSMEALLPGAFIEFSGILRKNPMVANMEGLIQMMEAALLFTVAPGKQKPKAEQEVLTQMKKFYSMLTQTGSLDLVSDLVIKPEIKAVIPVQLEYFSNQSPADIIDGQFVVIGKVVRYIPEDIGESVSLLRGTPLAYLPEDNLMQFIEAFNTLSSTLSTPSEFTTQIPGPVLLVVPIAIYA
;
A
#
# COMPACT_ATOMS: atom_id res chain seq x y z
N MET A 1 -38.47 35.94 -25.62
CA MET A 1 -37.17 35.32 -25.96
C MET A 1 -36.83 34.31 -24.89
N GLN A 2 -36.71 33.04 -25.26
CA GLN A 2 -36.48 31.91 -24.35
C GLN A 2 -35.06 31.96 -23.76
N LYS A 3 -34.95 31.79 -22.45
CA LYS A 3 -33.68 31.51 -21.75
C LYS A 3 -33.25 30.10 -22.11
N HIS A 4 -32.15 29.95 -22.86
CA HIS A 4 -31.42 28.69 -22.92
C HIS A 4 -30.87 28.40 -21.52
N VAL A 5 -31.46 27.43 -20.82
CA VAL A 5 -30.83 26.81 -19.66
C VAL A 5 -29.85 25.79 -20.24
N GLN A 6 -28.56 26.11 -20.18
CA GLN A 6 -27.51 25.16 -20.48
C GLN A 6 -27.44 24.21 -19.27
N GLU A 7 -28.03 23.03 -19.39
CA GLU A 7 -27.90 21.97 -18.39
C GLU A 7 -26.45 21.49 -18.42
N ASP A 8 -25.65 21.91 -17.45
CA ASP A 8 -24.35 21.29 -17.19
C ASP A 8 -24.60 19.83 -16.78
N ARG A 9 -24.38 18.91 -17.72
CA ARG A 9 -24.41 17.46 -17.42
C ARG A 9 -23.28 17.13 -16.46
N VAL A 10 -23.60 17.04 -15.18
CA VAL A 10 -22.66 16.56 -14.15
C VAL A 10 -22.42 15.07 -14.40
N PHE A 11 -21.24 14.73 -14.94
CA PHE A 11 -20.84 13.33 -15.03
C PHE A 11 -20.41 12.82 -13.66
N THR A 12 -20.92 11.65 -13.27
CA THR A 12 -20.43 10.98 -12.06
C THR A 12 -19.00 10.48 -12.29
N PRO A 13 -18.16 10.38 -11.22
CA PRO A 13 -16.80 9.83 -11.34
C PRO A 13 -16.77 8.46 -12.04
N ALA A 14 -17.74 7.60 -11.74
CA ALA A 14 -17.88 6.29 -12.39
C ALA A 14 -18.13 6.40 -13.91
N SER A 15 -18.96 7.36 -14.34
CA SER A 15 -19.23 7.60 -15.77
C SER A 15 -17.99 8.14 -16.50
N LEU A 16 -17.23 9.01 -15.85
CA LEU A 16 -15.96 9.53 -16.40
C LEU A 16 -14.91 8.42 -16.50
N PHE A 17 -14.80 7.58 -15.47
CA PHE A 17 -13.91 6.43 -15.46
C PHE A 17 -14.24 5.43 -16.57
N SER A 18 -15.52 5.06 -16.73
CA SER A 18 -15.94 4.14 -17.81
C SER A 18 -15.53 4.69 -19.17
N ARG A 19 -15.81 5.97 -19.45
CA ARG A 19 -15.43 6.60 -20.72
C ARG A 19 -13.92 6.64 -20.93
N LEU A 20 -13.14 6.91 -19.87
CA LEU A 20 -11.68 6.88 -19.94
C LEU A 20 -11.19 5.48 -20.30
N ARG A 21 -11.68 4.45 -19.59
CA ARG A 21 -11.33 3.05 -19.83
C ARG A 21 -11.67 2.63 -21.26
N ASP A 22 -12.89 2.93 -21.72
CA ASP A 22 -13.33 2.64 -23.09
C ASP A 22 -12.40 3.30 -24.12
N ASN A 23 -12.02 4.55 -23.89
CA ASN A 23 -11.13 5.26 -24.81
C ASN A 23 -9.70 4.68 -24.84
N LEU A 24 -9.19 4.21 -23.70
CA LEU A 24 -7.88 3.53 -23.64
C LEU A 24 -7.92 2.19 -24.38
N ILE A 25 -9.04 1.45 -24.29
CA ILE A 25 -9.23 0.17 -25.00
C ILE A 25 -9.35 0.41 -26.51
N GLU A 26 -10.22 1.33 -26.93
CA GLU A 26 -10.46 1.66 -28.35
C GLU A 26 -9.17 2.09 -29.06
N ARG A 27 -8.32 2.85 -28.36
CA ARG A 27 -7.03 3.32 -28.88
C ARG A 27 -5.89 2.32 -28.73
N LYS A 28 -6.13 1.13 -28.15
CA LYS A 28 -5.12 0.10 -27.86
C LYS A 28 -3.98 0.64 -26.98
N LEU A 29 -4.31 1.52 -26.05
CA LEU A 29 -3.37 2.11 -25.08
C LEU A 29 -3.39 1.38 -23.73
N LEU A 30 -4.46 0.61 -23.44
CA LEU A 30 -4.55 -0.21 -22.24
C LEU A 30 -3.94 -1.59 -22.48
N VAL A 31 -2.95 -1.95 -21.67
CA VAL A 31 -2.34 -3.28 -21.66
C VAL A 31 -2.96 -4.10 -20.52
N SER A 32 -3.74 -5.14 -20.85
CA SER A 32 -4.26 -6.06 -19.85
C SER A 32 -3.16 -7.07 -19.47
N LEU A 33 -2.86 -7.20 -18.18
CA LEU A 33 -1.88 -8.17 -17.69
C LEU A 33 -2.54 -9.54 -17.57
N ASP A 34 -2.55 -10.28 -18.66
CA ASP A 34 -3.12 -11.63 -18.75
C ASP A 34 -2.05 -12.74 -18.66
N ASN A 35 -2.42 -14.00 -18.91
CA ASN A 35 -1.47 -15.13 -18.83
C ASN A 35 -0.31 -15.03 -19.85
N ALA A 36 -0.54 -14.38 -21.00
CA ALA A 36 0.45 -14.26 -22.07
C ALA A 36 1.36 -13.04 -21.90
N PHE A 37 1.07 -12.19 -20.92
CA PHE A 37 1.83 -10.98 -20.62
C PHE A 37 3.29 -11.28 -20.21
N SER A 38 4.26 -10.57 -20.83
CA SER A 38 5.65 -10.51 -20.34
C SER A 38 5.95 -9.12 -19.78
N MET A 39 6.59 -9.09 -18.61
CA MET A 39 7.02 -7.85 -17.94
C MET A 39 7.98 -7.01 -18.77
N GLU A 40 8.80 -7.65 -19.61
CA GLU A 40 9.77 -6.97 -20.49
C GLU A 40 9.10 -6.06 -21.52
N ALA A 41 7.82 -6.31 -21.83
CA ALA A 41 7.05 -5.50 -22.77
C ALA A 41 6.47 -4.22 -22.13
N LEU A 42 6.53 -4.05 -20.80
CA LEU A 42 6.04 -2.84 -20.16
C LEU A 42 7.06 -1.71 -20.19
N LEU A 43 6.63 -0.59 -20.76
CA LEU A 43 7.37 0.66 -20.73
C LEU A 43 6.83 1.56 -19.61
N PRO A 44 7.71 2.33 -18.93
CA PRO A 44 7.27 3.44 -18.09
C PRO A 44 6.31 4.33 -18.85
N GLY A 45 5.18 4.63 -18.22
CA GLY A 45 4.09 5.41 -18.78
C GLY A 45 3.01 4.62 -19.50
N ALA A 46 3.14 3.31 -19.68
CA ALA A 46 2.07 2.46 -20.20
C ALA A 46 0.86 2.45 -19.25
N PHE A 47 -0.35 2.46 -19.82
CA PHE A 47 -1.56 2.17 -19.05
C PHE A 47 -1.72 0.66 -18.95
N ILE A 48 -1.93 0.17 -17.74
CA ILE A 48 -2.12 -1.26 -17.47
C ILE A 48 -3.42 -1.50 -16.72
N GLU A 49 -3.99 -2.69 -16.94
CA GLU A 49 -5.11 -3.24 -16.18
C GLU A 49 -4.74 -4.62 -15.66
N PHE A 50 -4.88 -4.86 -14.36
CA PHE A 50 -4.61 -6.17 -13.76
C PHE A 50 -5.55 -6.47 -12.60
N SER A 51 -5.80 -7.76 -12.35
CA SER A 51 -6.48 -8.22 -11.14
C SER A 51 -5.44 -8.64 -10.11
N GLY A 52 -5.65 -8.25 -8.85
CA GLY A 52 -4.70 -8.49 -7.78
C GLY A 52 -5.34 -8.53 -6.40
N ILE A 53 -4.68 -9.21 -5.47
CA ILE A 53 -5.06 -9.23 -4.05
C ILE A 53 -4.35 -8.06 -3.36
N LEU A 54 -5.11 -7.07 -2.93
CA LEU A 54 -4.57 -5.82 -2.36
C LEU A 54 -4.30 -5.97 -0.87
N ARG A 55 -3.08 -5.65 -0.44
CA ARG A 55 -2.69 -5.63 0.96
C ARG A 55 -2.13 -4.26 1.33
N LYS A 56 -2.21 -3.89 2.60
CA LYS A 56 -1.51 -2.70 3.10
C LYS A 56 0.00 -2.91 2.95
N ASN A 57 0.73 -1.80 2.91
CA ASN A 57 2.17 -1.81 3.17
C ASN A 57 2.48 -2.74 4.38
N PRO A 58 3.28 -3.81 4.20
CA PRO A 58 3.61 -4.76 5.26
C PRO A 58 4.12 -4.09 6.53
N MET A 59 4.87 -3.00 6.39
CA MET A 59 5.36 -2.19 7.50
C MET A 59 4.22 -1.63 8.36
N VAL A 60 3.25 -1.02 7.69
CA VAL A 60 2.11 -0.39 8.34
C VAL A 60 1.24 -1.46 8.99
N ALA A 61 0.95 -2.56 8.28
CA ALA A 61 0.13 -3.66 8.79
C ALA A 61 0.76 -4.33 10.02
N ASN A 62 2.05 -4.67 9.95
CA ASN A 62 2.74 -5.35 11.05
C ASN A 62 2.85 -4.45 12.28
N MET A 63 3.16 -3.16 12.09
CA MET A 63 3.22 -2.22 13.20
C MET A 63 1.86 -1.97 13.84
N GLU A 64 0.81 -1.79 13.03
CA GLU A 64 -0.56 -1.66 13.51
C GLU A 64 -0.97 -2.89 14.36
N GLY A 65 -0.71 -4.10 13.85
CA GLY A 65 -0.99 -5.34 14.56
C GLY A 65 -0.24 -5.47 15.88
N LEU A 66 1.08 -5.21 15.89
CA LEU A 66 1.88 -5.30 17.12
C LEU A 66 1.47 -4.27 18.17
N ILE A 67 1.19 -3.03 17.76
CA ILE A 67 0.71 -1.98 18.68
C ILE A 67 -0.59 -2.44 19.36
N GLN A 68 -1.54 -2.97 18.58
CA GLN A 68 -2.81 -3.47 19.11
C GLN A 68 -2.62 -4.66 20.05
N MET A 69 -1.73 -5.60 19.71
CA MET A 69 -1.41 -6.75 20.55
C MET A 69 -0.78 -6.33 21.88
N MET A 70 0.19 -5.41 21.87
CA MET A 70 0.83 -4.90 23.08
C MET A 70 -0.15 -4.12 23.96
N GLU A 71 -1.03 -3.32 23.36
CA GLU A 71 -2.10 -2.63 24.09
C GLU A 71 -3.03 -3.60 24.78
N ALA A 72 -3.45 -4.66 24.08
CA ALA A 72 -4.29 -5.71 24.65
C ALA A 72 -3.55 -6.46 25.77
N ALA A 73 -2.30 -6.86 25.56
CA ALA A 73 -1.50 -7.55 26.58
C ALA A 73 -1.39 -6.72 27.87
N LEU A 74 -1.16 -5.40 27.76
CA LEU A 74 -1.12 -4.46 28.88
C LEU A 74 -2.45 -4.34 29.65
N LEU A 75 -3.59 -4.75 29.07
CA LEU A 75 -4.86 -4.82 29.80
C LEU A 75 -4.94 -6.07 30.69
N PHE A 76 -4.26 -7.16 30.30
CA PHE A 76 -4.27 -8.43 31.04
C PHE A 76 -3.12 -8.56 32.04
N THR A 77 -2.00 -7.85 31.87
CA THR A 77 -0.87 -7.86 32.83
C THR A 77 -1.09 -6.96 34.04
N VAL A 78 -2.06 -6.06 33.97
CA VAL A 78 -2.31 -5.05 35.00
C VAL A 78 -3.53 -5.46 35.82
N ALA A 79 -3.30 -6.00 37.01
CA ALA A 79 -4.37 -6.20 37.99
C ALA A 79 -5.07 -4.84 38.30
N PRO A 80 -6.39 -4.83 38.58
CA PRO A 80 -7.10 -3.58 38.90
C PRO A 80 -6.38 -2.82 40.03
N GLY A 81 -5.89 -1.61 39.73
CA GLY A 81 -5.22 -0.75 40.71
C GLY A 81 -3.68 -0.78 40.76
N LYS A 82 -2.99 -1.56 39.91
CA LYS A 82 -1.51 -1.46 39.75
C LYS A 82 -1.12 -0.56 38.58
N GLN A 83 0.01 0.14 38.70
CA GLN A 83 0.58 0.92 37.59
C GLN A 83 1.12 -0.03 36.52
N LYS A 84 0.91 0.33 35.25
CA LYS A 84 1.49 -0.40 34.11
C LYS A 84 3.02 -0.35 34.17
N PRO A 85 3.73 -1.39 33.70
CA PRO A 85 5.19 -1.37 33.66
C PRO A 85 5.70 -0.19 32.80
N LYS A 86 6.54 0.68 33.39
CA LYS A 86 7.03 1.89 32.69
C LYS A 86 7.79 1.57 31.40
N ALA A 87 8.62 0.53 31.42
CA ALA A 87 9.41 0.13 30.25
C ALA A 87 8.52 -0.30 29.06
N GLU A 88 7.47 -1.09 29.30
CA GLU A 88 6.54 -1.54 28.24
C GLU A 88 5.73 -0.37 27.66
N GLN A 89 5.36 0.61 28.50
CA GLN A 89 4.69 1.83 28.03
C GLN A 89 5.60 2.72 27.18
N GLU A 90 6.89 2.83 27.53
CA GLU A 90 7.87 3.58 26.76
C GLU A 90 8.08 2.97 25.37
N VAL A 91 8.25 1.65 25.29
CA VAL A 91 8.36 0.91 24.02
C VAL A 91 7.10 1.11 23.17
N LEU A 92 5.90 0.93 23.74
CA LEU A 92 4.64 1.16 23.02
C LEU A 92 4.53 2.59 22.49
N THR A 93 4.97 3.58 23.28
CA THR A 93 4.95 4.99 22.88
C THR A 93 5.90 5.25 21.71
N GLN A 94 7.09 4.64 21.72
CA GLN A 94 8.03 4.73 20.60
C GLN A 94 7.48 4.07 19.33
N MET A 95 6.86 2.89 19.44
CA MET A 95 6.22 2.22 18.30
C MET A 95 5.10 3.06 17.70
N LYS A 96 4.24 3.67 18.53
CA LYS A 96 3.18 4.58 18.06
C LYS A 96 3.74 5.79 17.33
N LYS A 97 4.84 6.38 17.81
CA LYS A 97 5.50 7.50 17.13
C LYS A 97 6.03 7.08 15.76
N PHE A 98 6.70 5.94 15.67
CA PHE A 98 7.20 5.45 14.39
C PHE A 98 6.04 5.08 13.43
N TYR A 99 4.97 4.46 13.94
CA TYR A 99 3.76 4.20 13.16
C TYR A 99 3.12 5.48 12.62
N SER A 100 3.10 6.56 13.42
CA SER A 100 2.63 7.86 12.96
C SER A 100 3.51 8.40 11.83
N MET A 101 4.83 8.22 11.89
CA MET A 101 5.72 8.64 10.80
C MET A 101 5.43 7.88 9.49
N LEU A 102 5.02 6.61 9.56
CA LEU A 102 4.64 5.84 8.37
C LEU A 102 3.30 6.28 7.74
N THR A 103 2.42 6.90 8.51
CA THR A 103 1.00 7.12 8.12
C THR A 103 0.58 8.59 8.05
N GLN A 104 1.36 9.51 8.63
CA GLN A 104 1.01 10.92 8.80
C GLN A 104 0.88 11.70 7.48
N THR A 105 1.42 11.19 6.38
CA THR A 105 1.40 11.91 5.09
C THR A 105 0.07 11.80 4.34
N GLY A 106 -0.91 11.06 4.86
CA GLY A 106 -2.22 10.88 4.22
C GLY A 106 -2.16 10.01 2.96
N SER A 107 -1.00 9.42 2.68
CA SER A 107 -0.78 8.45 1.61
C SER A 107 -0.35 7.11 2.18
N LEU A 108 -0.67 6.03 1.47
CA LEU A 108 -0.27 4.68 1.83
C LEU A 108 0.14 3.94 0.55
N ASP A 109 1.20 3.14 0.62
CA ASP A 109 1.48 2.16 -0.43
C ASP A 109 0.62 0.91 -0.19
N LEU A 110 -0.16 0.49 -1.18
CA LEU A 110 -0.73 -0.85 -1.24
C LEU A 110 0.22 -1.77 -1.97
N VAL A 111 0.23 -3.04 -1.57
CA VAL A 111 1.00 -4.10 -2.21
C VAL A 111 0.04 -5.13 -2.75
N SER A 112 0.11 -5.38 -4.05
CA SER A 112 -0.71 -6.38 -4.72
C SER A 112 0.13 -7.56 -5.15
N ASP A 113 -0.36 -8.77 -4.91
CA ASP A 113 0.05 -9.92 -5.72
C ASP A 113 -0.87 -9.98 -6.94
N LEU A 114 -0.31 -10.13 -8.15
CA LEU A 114 -1.13 -10.31 -9.35
C LEU A 114 -1.80 -11.69 -9.30
N VAL A 115 -3.09 -11.76 -9.60
CA VAL A 115 -3.85 -13.02 -9.57
C VAL A 115 -3.30 -14.04 -10.57
N ILE A 116 -2.86 -13.55 -11.73
CA ILE A 116 -2.40 -14.37 -12.85
C ILE A 116 -0.93 -14.79 -12.70
N LYS A 117 -0.12 -13.95 -12.05
CA LYS A 117 1.31 -14.16 -11.80
C LYS A 117 1.66 -13.73 -10.38
N PRO A 118 1.35 -14.52 -9.35
CA PRO A 118 1.51 -14.13 -7.95
C PRO A 118 2.94 -13.81 -7.53
N GLU A 119 3.93 -14.29 -8.29
CA GLU A 119 5.35 -13.94 -8.15
C GLU A 119 5.63 -12.47 -8.46
N ILE A 120 4.81 -11.84 -9.32
CA ILE A 120 4.91 -10.43 -9.66
C ILE A 120 4.11 -9.61 -8.65
N LYS A 121 4.79 -8.67 -8.00
CA LYS A 121 4.15 -7.71 -7.09
C LYS A 121 3.88 -6.38 -7.78
N ALA A 122 2.85 -5.68 -7.34
CA ALA A 122 2.63 -4.28 -7.69
C ALA A 122 2.55 -3.42 -6.42
N VAL A 123 3.36 -2.37 -6.36
CA VAL A 123 3.27 -1.30 -5.37
C VAL A 123 2.41 -0.19 -5.93
N ILE A 124 1.35 0.15 -5.21
CA ILE A 124 0.30 1.05 -5.65
C ILE A 124 0.15 2.16 -4.60
N PRO A 125 0.85 3.31 -4.74
CA PRO A 125 0.64 4.46 -3.88
C PRO A 125 -0.79 4.98 -4.01
N VAL A 126 -1.49 5.12 -2.90
CA VAL A 126 -2.84 5.68 -2.82
C VAL A 126 -2.88 6.87 -1.86
N GLN A 127 -3.80 7.80 -2.11
CA GLN A 127 -4.12 8.89 -1.18
C GLN A 127 -5.39 8.51 -0.41
N LEU A 128 -5.31 8.56 0.91
CA LEU A 128 -6.40 8.12 1.78
C LEU A 128 -7.66 8.97 1.58
N GLU A 129 -7.52 10.26 1.28
CA GLU A 129 -8.63 11.18 1.05
C GLU A 129 -9.59 10.78 -0.08
N TYR A 130 -9.16 9.93 -1.03
CA TYR A 130 -10.02 9.43 -2.11
C TYR A 130 -10.80 8.17 -1.75
N PHE A 131 -10.55 7.57 -0.58
CA PHE A 131 -11.39 6.49 -0.07
C PHE A 131 -12.63 7.05 0.64
N SER A 132 -13.76 6.36 0.52
CA SER A 132 -15.08 6.80 1.03
C SER A 132 -15.07 7.19 2.51
N ASN A 133 -14.26 6.51 3.32
CA ASN A 133 -14.10 6.69 4.77
C ASN A 133 -12.66 7.06 5.15
N GLN A 134 -11.87 7.59 4.21
CA GLN A 134 -10.45 7.86 4.35
C GLN A 134 -9.62 6.65 4.81
N SER A 135 -10.09 5.44 4.48
CA SER A 135 -9.49 4.18 4.87
C SER A 135 -9.51 3.19 3.71
N PRO A 136 -8.43 2.42 3.49
CA PRO A 136 -8.44 1.38 2.48
C PRO A 136 -9.12 0.10 2.98
N ALA A 137 -9.66 0.06 4.21
CA ALA A 137 -10.12 -1.15 4.87
C ALA A 137 -11.09 -2.01 4.03
N ASP A 138 -11.96 -1.37 3.25
CA ASP A 138 -12.95 -2.05 2.41
C ASP A 138 -12.34 -2.81 1.22
N ILE A 139 -11.08 -2.52 0.88
CA ILE A 139 -10.37 -3.16 -0.24
C ILE A 139 -9.19 -4.05 0.18
N ILE A 140 -8.80 -4.03 1.46
CA ILE A 140 -7.70 -4.86 1.96
C ILE A 140 -8.12 -6.34 1.96
N ASP A 141 -7.17 -7.20 1.58
CA ASP A 141 -7.29 -8.66 1.43
C ASP A 141 -8.34 -9.12 0.40
N GLY A 142 -8.95 -8.18 -0.33
CA GLY A 142 -9.86 -8.48 -1.43
C GLY A 142 -9.15 -8.55 -2.78
N GLN A 143 -9.78 -9.26 -3.70
CA GLN A 143 -9.39 -9.28 -5.11
C GLN A 143 -10.07 -8.12 -5.83
N PHE A 144 -9.27 -7.22 -6.39
CA PHE A 144 -9.76 -6.06 -7.13
C PHE A 144 -9.07 -5.96 -8.49
N VAL A 145 -9.67 -5.20 -9.40
CA VAL A 145 -9.06 -4.78 -10.65
C VAL A 145 -8.49 -3.38 -10.47
N VAL A 146 -7.24 -3.22 -10.89
CA VAL A 146 -6.51 -1.96 -10.85
C VAL A 146 -6.24 -1.51 -12.27
N ILE A 147 -6.69 -0.30 -12.61
CA ILE A 147 -6.20 0.43 -13.78
C ILE A 147 -5.25 1.50 -13.30
N GLY A 148 -4.07 1.56 -13.90
CA GLY A 148 -3.08 2.55 -13.53
C GLY A 148 -2.03 2.77 -14.60
N LYS A 149 -1.08 3.66 -14.29
CA LYS A 149 0.04 3.97 -15.15
C LYS A 149 1.33 3.44 -14.54
N VAL A 150 2.11 2.70 -15.33
CA VAL A 150 3.41 2.20 -14.89
C VAL A 150 4.35 3.38 -14.67
N VAL A 151 4.91 3.50 -13.47
CA VAL A 151 5.97 4.47 -13.18
C VAL A 151 7.32 3.81 -13.41
N ARG A 152 7.48 2.58 -12.90
CA ARG A 152 8.72 1.81 -12.98
C ARG A 152 8.39 0.33 -12.97
N TYR A 153 9.21 -0.43 -13.67
CA TYR A 153 9.30 -1.88 -13.57
C TYR A 153 10.71 -2.25 -13.12
N ILE A 154 10.80 -3.19 -12.18
CA ILE A 154 12.05 -3.74 -11.68
C ILE A 154 12.04 -5.25 -11.96
N PRO A 155 12.88 -5.76 -12.89
CA PRO A 155 13.07 -7.21 -13.10
C PRO A 155 13.70 -7.90 -11.89
N GLU A 156 13.58 -9.23 -11.83
CA GLU A 156 14.13 -10.07 -10.76
C GLU A 156 15.65 -9.96 -10.62
N ASP A 157 16.39 -9.98 -11.73
CA ASP A 157 17.84 -10.21 -11.73
C ASP A 157 18.73 -8.96 -11.56
N ILE A 158 18.15 -7.76 -11.39
CA ILE A 158 18.94 -6.52 -11.31
C ILE A 158 19.29 -6.10 -9.87
N GLY A 159 18.78 -6.80 -8.86
CA GLY A 159 19.06 -6.50 -7.45
C GLY A 159 18.48 -5.17 -6.95
N GLU A 160 17.60 -4.54 -7.73
CA GLU A 160 16.90 -3.32 -7.32
C GLU A 160 15.56 -3.66 -6.63
N SER A 161 14.99 -2.68 -5.94
CA SER A 161 13.75 -2.83 -5.18
C SER A 161 12.92 -1.55 -5.16
N VAL A 162 11.65 -1.67 -4.78
CA VAL A 162 10.79 -0.53 -4.45
C VAL A 162 10.79 -0.33 -2.94
N SER A 163 11.25 0.84 -2.48
CA SER A 163 11.15 1.23 -1.07
C SER A 163 9.69 1.49 -0.69
N LEU A 164 9.27 0.90 0.43
CA LEU A 164 7.97 1.08 1.08
C LEU A 164 7.95 2.25 2.08
N LEU A 165 9.09 2.93 2.26
CA LEU A 165 9.20 4.14 3.08
C LEU A 165 9.05 5.42 2.25
N ARG A 166 8.97 5.30 0.92
CA ARG A 166 8.81 6.42 0.00
C ARG A 166 7.58 7.25 0.38
N GLY A 167 7.71 8.56 0.36
CA GLY A 167 6.61 9.46 0.72
C GLY A 167 6.34 9.53 2.22
N THR A 168 7.22 8.98 3.05
CA THR A 168 7.21 9.15 4.52
C THR A 168 8.48 9.90 4.96
N PRO A 169 8.48 10.55 6.15
CA PRO A 169 9.70 11.15 6.71
C PRO A 169 10.84 10.13 6.90
N LEU A 170 10.53 8.84 7.00
CA LEU A 170 11.51 7.77 7.20
C LEU A 170 12.37 7.51 5.95
N ALA A 171 11.93 7.96 4.77
CA ALA A 171 12.74 7.89 3.54
C ALA A 171 14.07 8.66 3.64
N TYR A 172 14.17 9.61 4.58
CA TYR A 172 15.36 10.42 4.80
C TYR A 172 16.20 9.96 6.00
N LEU A 173 15.80 8.89 6.69
CA LEU A 173 16.59 8.37 7.80
C LEU A 173 17.87 7.70 7.27
N PRO A 174 19.01 7.88 7.96
CA PRO A 174 20.22 7.12 7.67
C PRO A 174 19.97 5.62 7.76
N GLU A 175 20.57 4.86 6.84
CA GLU A 175 20.37 3.41 6.71
C GLU A 175 20.73 2.66 7.99
N ASP A 176 21.82 3.04 8.67
CA ASP A 176 22.23 2.46 9.94
C ASP A 176 21.15 2.57 11.03
N ASN A 177 20.49 3.74 11.12
CA ASN A 177 19.43 3.96 12.10
C ASN A 177 18.17 3.16 11.74
N LEU A 178 17.89 2.99 10.45
CA LEU A 178 16.78 2.19 9.97
C LEU A 178 17.02 0.70 10.28
N MET A 179 18.23 0.18 10.02
CA MET A 179 18.60 -1.19 10.32
C MET A 179 18.49 -1.50 11.81
N GLN A 180 18.99 -0.62 12.69
CA GLN A 180 18.84 -0.80 14.14
C GLN A 180 17.37 -0.88 14.57
N PHE A 181 16.50 -0.06 13.96
CA PHE A 181 15.06 -0.13 14.23
C PHE A 181 14.45 -1.45 13.75
N ILE A 182 14.79 -1.88 12.52
CA ILE A 182 14.34 -3.15 11.94
C ILE A 182 14.75 -4.33 12.83
N GLU A 183 15.99 -4.36 13.30
CA GLU A 183 16.52 -5.42 14.18
C GLU A 183 15.81 -5.46 15.54
N ALA A 184 15.61 -4.29 16.16
CA ALA A 184 14.87 -4.16 17.40
C ALA A 184 13.42 -4.67 17.22
N PHE A 185 12.78 -4.31 16.11
CA PHE A 185 11.44 -4.76 15.78
C PHE A 185 11.36 -6.27 15.57
N ASN A 186 12.26 -6.86 14.78
CA ASN A 186 12.28 -8.30 14.51
C ASN A 186 12.53 -9.11 15.79
N THR A 187 13.33 -8.58 16.72
CA THR A 187 13.54 -9.19 18.04
C THR A 187 12.25 -9.19 18.87
N LEU A 188 11.48 -8.09 18.85
CA LEU A 188 10.17 -8.02 19.51
C LEU A 188 9.14 -8.95 18.83
N SER A 189 9.09 -8.96 17.50
CA SER A 189 8.19 -9.81 16.71
C SER A 189 8.39 -11.29 17.02
N SER A 190 9.65 -11.75 17.04
CA SER A 190 9.98 -13.14 17.39
C SER A 190 9.60 -13.50 18.83
N THR A 191 9.81 -12.58 19.79
CA THR A 191 9.37 -12.74 21.18
C THR A 191 7.84 -12.90 21.29
N LEU A 192 7.09 -12.18 20.45
CA LEU A 192 5.62 -12.22 20.41
C LEU A 192 5.07 -13.32 19.48
N SER A 193 5.95 -14.15 18.89
CA SER A 193 5.60 -15.21 17.93
C SER A 193 4.77 -14.72 16.74
N THR A 194 4.99 -13.48 16.30
CA THR A 194 4.31 -12.96 15.11
C THR A 194 5.05 -13.38 13.85
N PRO A 195 4.34 -13.95 12.85
CA PRO A 195 4.97 -14.59 11.68
C PRO A 195 5.56 -13.62 10.65
N SER A 196 5.44 -12.31 10.87
CA SER A 196 5.74 -11.32 9.83
C SER A 196 7.19 -10.84 9.91
N GLU A 197 7.95 -11.09 8.85
CA GLU A 197 9.22 -10.40 8.61
C GLU A 197 8.96 -8.93 8.28
N PHE A 198 9.72 -8.06 8.93
CA PHE A 198 9.66 -6.63 8.71
C PHE A 198 10.49 -6.25 7.48
N THR A 199 9.83 -5.97 6.36
CA THR A 199 10.50 -5.55 5.12
C THR A 199 10.18 -4.10 4.76
N THR A 200 11.21 -3.33 4.45
CA THR A 200 11.11 -1.93 3.99
C THR A 200 11.19 -1.82 2.47
N GLN A 201 11.41 -2.93 1.77
CA GLN A 201 11.65 -2.98 0.34
C GLN A 201 10.95 -4.17 -0.31
N ILE A 202 10.49 -4.00 -1.55
CA ILE A 202 9.98 -5.09 -2.37
C ILE A 202 10.97 -5.33 -3.52
N PRO A 203 11.69 -6.46 -3.53
CA PRO A 203 12.61 -6.79 -4.63
C PRO A 203 11.84 -7.08 -5.92
N GLY A 204 12.54 -7.04 -7.05
CA GLY A 204 12.02 -7.54 -8.31
C GLY A 204 11.62 -9.03 -8.25
N PRO A 205 10.66 -9.48 -9.07
CA PRO A 205 9.95 -8.72 -10.09
C PRO A 205 8.79 -7.87 -9.50
N VAL A 206 8.84 -6.55 -9.69
CA VAL A 206 7.85 -5.62 -9.12
C VAL A 206 7.50 -4.45 -10.04
N LEU A 207 6.23 -4.07 -10.04
CA LEU A 207 5.70 -2.88 -10.71
C LEU A 207 5.44 -1.77 -9.69
N LEU A 208 5.82 -0.54 -10.01
CA LEU A 208 5.31 0.65 -9.33
C LEU A 208 4.25 1.29 -10.22
N VAL A 209 3.01 1.35 -9.73
CA VAL A 209 1.84 1.73 -10.52
C VAL A 209 1.10 2.87 -9.84
N VAL A 210 0.97 4.01 -10.50
CA VAL A 210 0.08 5.08 -10.01
C VAL A 210 -1.35 4.69 -10.40
N PRO A 211 -2.25 4.46 -9.43
CA PRO A 211 -3.61 4.03 -9.73
C PRO A 211 -4.43 5.18 -10.31
N ILE A 212 -5.26 4.85 -11.30
CA ILE A 212 -6.34 5.70 -11.82
C ILE A 212 -7.65 5.25 -11.19
N ALA A 213 -7.87 3.94 -11.07
CA ALA A 213 -9.02 3.37 -10.41
C ALA A 213 -8.70 1.98 -9.82
N ILE A 214 -9.39 1.66 -8.73
CA ILE A 214 -9.45 0.34 -8.10
C ILE A 214 -10.94 0.00 -7.98
N TYR A 215 -11.36 -1.13 -8.55
CA TYR A 215 -12.76 -1.51 -8.62
C TYR A 215 -12.94 -3.03 -8.61
N ALA A 216 -14.16 -3.49 -8.33
CA ALA A 216 -14.54 -4.90 -8.33
C ALA A 216 -15.32 -5.27 -9.59
#